data_AF-A0A3N3ZA29-F1
#
_entry.id   AF-A0A3N3ZA29-F1
#
_cell.length_a   1.000
_cell.length_b   1.000
_cell.length_c   1.000
_cell.angle_alpha   90.00
_cell.angle_beta   90.00
_cell.angle_gamma   90.00
#
_symmetry.space_group_name_H-M   'P 1'
#
loop_
_entity.id
_entity.type
_entity.pdbx_description
1 polymer ?
#
loop_
_entity_poly.entity_id
_entity_poly.type
_entity_poly.pdbx_seq_one_letter_code
_entity_poly.pdbx_strand_id
1 'polypeptide(L)' 'MEKMKCPNCGKKFAYEEVNNVVEHNDKEMPVVCPYCRTEAARIVTHGYFITEKIENFLK' A
#
# COMPACT_ATOMS: atom_id res chain seq x y z
N MET A 1 6.93 -0.73 8.06
CA MET A 1 5.69 -1.35 7.55
C MET A 1 4.50 -0.98 8.42
N GLU A 2 3.50 -0.36 7.80
CA GLU A 2 2.21 -0.03 8.42
C GLU A 2 1.16 -1.08 8.03
N LYS A 3 0.00 -1.06 8.70
CA LYS A 3 -1.10 -2.01 8.43
C LYS A 3 -2.37 -1.24 8.08
N MET A 4 -3.02 -1.64 7.00
CA MET A 4 -4.29 -1.08 6.53
C MET A 4 -5.36 -2.16 6.43
N LYS A 5 -6.61 -1.80 6.72
CA LYS A 5 -7.78 -2.65 6.41
C LYS A 5 -8.35 -2.21 5.07
N CYS A 6 -8.42 -3.12 4.10
CA CYS A 6 -9.01 -2.82 2.80
C CYS A 6 -10.52 -2.51 2.95
N PRO A 7 -11.02 -1.38 2.43
CA PRO A 7 -12.45 -1.04 2.49
C PRO A 7 -13.30 -1.97 1.61
N ASN A 8 -12.73 -2.54 0.54
CA ASN A 8 -13.47 -3.41 -0.38
C ASN A 8 -13.62 -4.84 0.16
N CYS A 9 -12.52 -5.53 0.52
CA CYS A 9 -12.59 -6.92 0.96
C CYS A 9 -12.49 -7.14 2.48
N GLY A 10 -12.30 -6.07 3.26
CA GLY A 10 -12.22 -6.12 4.72
C GLY A 10 -10.96 -6.75 5.31
N LYS A 11 -10.06 -7.31 4.49
CA LYS A 11 -8.81 -7.94 4.95
C LYS A 11 -7.79 -6.88 5.37
N LYS A 12 -7.02 -7.19 6.41
CA LYS A 12 -5.86 -6.41 6.82
C LYS A 12 -4.65 -6.83 5.99
N PHE A 13 -3.86 -5.87 5.53
CA PHE A 13 -2.61 -6.08 4.79
C PHE A 13 -1.53 -5.13 5.28
N ALA A 14 -0.28 -5.46 5.00
CA ALA A 14 0.85 -4.56 5.28
C ALA A 14 1.16 -3.70 4.05
N TYR A 15 1.59 -2.48 4.27
CA TYR A 15 2.15 -1.64 3.21
C TYR A 15 3.41 -0.91 3.67
N GLU A 16 4.23 -0.54 2.71
CA GLU A 16 5.47 0.21 2.88
C GLU A 16 5.62 1.21 1.74
N GLU A 17 6.08 2.41 2.08
CA GLU A 17 6.43 3.45 1.13
C GLU A 17 7.88 3.26 0.68
N VAL A 18 8.09 3.15 -0.63
CA VAL A 18 9.40 3.17 -1.25
C VAL A 18 9.72 4.61 -1.64
N ASN A 19 10.56 5.24 -0.83
CA ASN A 19 11.04 6.61 -1.02
C ASN A 19 12.18 6.69 -2.05
N ASN A 20 12.51 7.90 -2.51
CA ASN A 20 13.55 8.22 -3.52
C ASN A 20 13.15 8.03 -5.00
N VAL A 21 11.86 8.18 -5.33
CA VAL A 21 11.43 8.25 -6.73
C VAL A 21 11.30 9.71 -7.14
N VAL A 22 12.30 10.22 -7.87
CA VAL A 22 12.38 11.63 -8.31
C VAL A 22 11.14 12.07 -9.10
N GLU A 23 10.44 11.13 -9.76
CA GLU A 23 9.26 11.41 -10.58
C GLU A 23 7.96 11.64 -9.79
N HIS A 24 7.89 11.31 -8.50
CA HIS A 24 6.65 11.33 -7.73
C HIS A 24 6.57 12.44 -6.68
N ASN A 25 7.28 13.55 -6.86
CA ASN A 25 7.24 14.64 -5.89
C ASN A 25 5.79 15.14 -5.66
N ASP A 26 5.30 14.99 -4.43
CA ASP A 26 3.94 15.34 -3.98
C ASP A 26 2.79 14.79 -4.83
N LYS A 27 2.93 13.55 -5.33
CA LYS A 27 1.85 12.89 -6.09
C LYS A 27 0.96 12.03 -5.19
N GLU A 28 -0.34 12.05 -5.48
CA GLU A 28 -1.27 11.06 -4.92
C GLU A 28 -1.02 9.70 -5.57
N MET A 29 -0.55 8.75 -4.78
CA MET A 29 -0.27 7.39 -5.22
C MET A 29 -1.23 6.40 -4.59
N PRO A 30 -1.67 5.37 -5.34
CA PRO A 30 -2.59 4.37 -4.82
C PRO A 30 -1.88 3.37 -3.91
N VAL A 31 -2.55 2.99 -2.82
CA VAL A 31 -2.23 1.81 -2.02
C VAL A 31 -3.15 0.68 -2.47
N VAL A 32 -2.60 -0.32 -3.18
CA VAL A 32 -3.40 -1.39 -3.79
C VAL A 32 -3.51 -2.59 -2.85
N CYS A 33 -4.71 -3.11 -2.62
CA CYS A 33 -4.88 -4.29 -1.76
C CYS A 33 -4.30 -5.57 -2.41
N PRO A 34 -3.42 -6.34 -1.75
CA PRO A 34 -2.82 -7.56 -2.33
C PRO A 34 -3.78 -8.76 -2.37
N TYR A 35 -4.98 -8.64 -1.78
CA TYR A 35 -6.00 -9.70 -1.80
C TYR A 35 -7.00 -9.54 -2.95
N CYS A 36 -7.57 -8.35 -3.13
CA CYS A 36 -8.61 -8.09 -4.13
C CYS A 36 -8.18 -7.15 -5.27
N ARG A 37 -6.95 -6.63 -5.22
CA ARG A 37 -6.37 -5.69 -6.21
C ARG A 37 -7.13 -4.37 -6.37
N THR A 38 -8.01 -4.04 -5.44
CA THR A 38 -8.68 -2.73 -5.39
C THR A 38 -7.81 -1.72 -4.67
N GLU A 39 -7.83 -0.47 -5.12
CA GLU A 39 -7.26 0.66 -4.39
C GLU A 39 -7.95 0.75 -3.02
N ALA A 40 -7.14 0.64 -1.96
CA ALA A 40 -7.61 0.74 -0.59
C ALA A 40 -7.55 2.19 -0.07
N ALA A 41 -6.62 2.98 -0.61
CA ALA A 41 -6.46 4.41 -0.32
C ALA A 41 -5.65 5.10 -1.44
N ARG A 42 -5.71 6.43 -1.49
CA ARG A 42 -4.73 7.29 -2.16
C ARG A 42 -4.05 8.15 -1.10
N ILE A 43 -2.73 8.25 -1.17
CA ILE A 43 -1.90 8.99 -0.21
C ILE A 43 -0.91 9.84 -1.00
N VAL A 44 -0.74 11.11 -0.60
CA VAL A 44 0.31 11.99 -1.14
C VAL A 44 1.66 11.50 -0.63
N THR A 45 2.59 11.25 -1.54
CA THR A 45 3.92 10.68 -1.27
C THR A 45 4.93 11.23 -2.27
N HIS A 46 6.23 11.12 -1.96
CA HIS A 46 7.32 11.30 -2.92
C HIS A 46 7.78 9.97 -3.57
N GLY A 47 7.05 8.89 -3.34
CA GLY A 47 7.43 7.52 -3.65
C GLY A 47 6.29 6.70 -4.25
N TYR A 48 6.24 5.41 -3.94
CA TYR A 48 5.12 4.53 -4.24
C TYR A 48 4.93 3.50 -3.13
N PHE A 49 3.80 2.82 -3.11
CA PHE A 49 3.48 1.85 -2.07
C PHE A 49 3.64 0.42 -2.56
N ILE A 50 4.39 -0.38 -1.80
CA ILE A 50 4.39 -1.84 -1.90
C ILE A 50 3.43 -2.38 -0.85
N THR A 51 2.68 -3.41 -1.21
CA THR A 51 1.70 -4.04 -0.31
C THR A 51 1.90 -5.53 -0.24
N GLU A 52 1.75 -6.09 0.95
CA GLU A 52 1.97 -7.51 1.21
C GLU A 52 0.87 -8.13 2.07
N LYS A 53 0.62 -9.41 1.82
CA LYS A 53 -0.32 -10.22 2.61
C LYS A 53 0.27 -10.49 3.98
N ILE A 54 -0.53 -10.38 5.04
CA ILE A 54 -0.02 -10.58 6.42
C ILE A 54 0.52 -12.00 6.61
N GLU A 55 -0.05 -12.99 5.90
CA GLU A 55 0.37 -14.38 5.95
C GLU A 55 1.83 -14.58 5.51
N ASN A 56 2.41 -13.65 4.75
CA ASN A 56 3.81 -13.72 4.32
C ASN A 56 4.80 -13.47 5.47
N PHE A 57 4.38 -12.80 6.55
CA PHE A 57 5.24 -12.51 7.72
C PHE A 57 5.15 -13.55 8.83
N LEU A 58 4.32 -14.59 8.65
CA LEU A 58 4.15 -15.68 9.60
C LEU A 58 5.01 -16.91 9.25
N LYS A 59 5.88 -16.78 8.25
CA LYS A 59 6.89 -17.77 7.85
C LYS A 59 8.26 -17.34 8.34
#